data_AF-A0A941LCX6-F1
#
_entry.id   AF-A0A941LCX6-F1
#
_cell.length_a   1.000
_cell.length_b   1.000
_cell.length_c   1.000
_cell.angle_alpha   90.00
_cell.angle_beta   90.00
_cell.angle_gamma   90.00
#
_symmetry.space_group_name_H-M   'P 1'
#
loop_
_entity.id
_entity.type
_entity.pdbx_description
1 polymer ?
#
loop_
_entity_poly.entity_id
_entity_poly.type
_entity_poly.pdbx_seq_one_letter_code
_entity_poly.pdbx_strand_id
1 'polypeptide(L)' 'MTLPDDDDFELPVLPMIDKGPPPECGTCGDPMKFIDGDWACVDCNGELLGPETG' A
#
# COMPACT_ATOMS: atom_id res chain seq x y z
N MET A 1 -37.94 1.40 8.88
CA MET A 1 -37.01 2.46 9.30
C MET A 1 -35.94 2.49 8.23
N THR A 2 -36.05 3.40 7.27
CA THR A 2 -35.10 3.55 6.15
C THR A 2 -33.83 4.13 6.74
N LEU A 3 -32.67 3.46 6.58
CA LEU A 3 -31.39 4.04 6.96
C LEU A 3 -31.23 5.34 6.15
N PRO A 4 -30.85 6.48 6.77
CA PRO A 4 -30.46 7.64 5.99
C PRO A 4 -29.32 7.21 5.06
N ASP A 5 -29.42 7.61 3.80
CA ASP A 5 -28.43 7.35 2.77
C ASP A 5 -27.07 7.85 3.26
N ASP A 6 -26.21 6.92 3.65
CA ASP A 6 -24.88 7.15 4.25
C ASP A 6 -23.83 7.48 3.16
N ASP A 7 -24.26 7.80 1.94
CA ASP A 7 -23.42 7.83 0.74
C ASP A 7 -23.23 9.24 0.15
N ASP A 8 -23.79 10.29 0.75
CA ASP A 8 -23.53 11.70 0.37
C ASP A 8 -22.32 12.27 1.14
N PHE A 9 -21.23 11.49 1.23
CA PHE A 9 -19.95 11.98 1.73
C PHE A 9 -19.00 12.16 0.55
N GLU A 10 -18.83 13.40 0.08
CA GLU A 10 -17.77 13.74 -0.86
C GLU A 10 -16.40 13.48 -0.22
N LEU A 11 -15.70 12.44 -0.67
CA LEU A 11 -14.33 12.16 -0.24
C LEU A 11 -13.41 13.32 -0.69
N PRO A 12 -12.60 13.90 0.20
CA PRO A 12 -11.66 14.94 -0.20
C PRO A 12 -10.61 14.36 -1.16
N VAL A 13 -10.17 15.17 -2.12
CA VAL A 13 -9.03 14.81 -2.98
C VAL A 13 -7.78 14.68 -2.12
N LEU A 14 -7.30 13.43 -1.96
CA LEU A 14 -6.04 13.18 -1.27
C LEU A 14 -4.87 13.70 -2.13
N PRO A 15 -3.85 14.32 -1.52
CA PRO A 15 -2.68 14.76 -2.26
C PRO A 15 -1.99 13.57 -2.92
N MET A 16 -1.81 13.63 -4.23
CA MET A 16 -0.99 12.67 -4.96
C MET A 16 0.47 12.90 -4.59
N ILE A 17 1.05 12.01 -3.78
CA ILE A 17 2.46 12.07 -3.44
C ILE A 17 3.24 11.46 -4.60
N ASP A 18 4.00 12.29 -5.32
CA ASP A 18 4.99 11.80 -6.27
C ASP A 18 6.15 11.15 -5.47
N LYS A 19 6.18 9.82 -5.46
CA LYS A 19 7.20 9.03 -4.74
C LYS A 19 8.39 8.65 -5.62
N GLY A 20 8.46 9.20 -6.83
CA GLY A 20 9.48 8.87 -7.82
C GLY A 20 9.28 7.49 -8.48
N PRO A 21 10.31 6.95 -9.15
CA PRO A 21 10.26 5.62 -9.76
C PRO A 21 10.19 4.52 -8.69
N PRO A 22 9.66 3.33 -9.03
CA PRO A 22 9.63 2.19 -8.12
C PRO A 22 11.04 1.78 -7.69
N PRO A 23 11.31 1.64 -6.38
CA PRO A 23 12.55 1.06 -5.89
C PRO A 23 12.57 -0.46 -6.16
N GLU A 24 13.76 -1.05 -6.13
CA GLU A 24 13.92 -2.51 -6.13
C GLU A 24 13.67 -3.08 -4.72
N CYS A 25 13.11 -4.28 -4.65
CA CYS A 25 12.91 -5.00 -3.40
C CYS A 25 14.25 -5.44 -2.81
N GLY A 26 14.53 -5.07 -1.56
CA GLY A 26 15.74 -5.50 -0.86
C GLY A 26 15.84 -7.02 -0.61
N THR A 27 14.74 -7.76 -0.78
CA THR A 27 14.68 -9.21 -0.58
C THR A 27 14.89 -9.99 -1.88
N CYS A 28 14.10 -9.70 -2.92
CA CYS A 28 14.15 -10.45 -4.18
C CYS A 28 14.79 -9.69 -5.36
N GLY A 29 14.98 -8.38 -5.25
CA GLY A 29 15.50 -7.53 -6.34
C GLY A 29 14.44 -7.08 -7.35
N ASP A 30 13.19 -7.55 -7.26
CA ASP A 30 12.13 -7.15 -8.19
C ASP A 30 11.62 -5.73 -7.92
N PRO A 31 11.15 -4.99 -8.95
CA PRO A 31 10.62 -3.65 -8.78
C PRO A 31 9.33 -3.65 -7.95
N MET A 32 9.30 -2.84 -6.88
CA MET A 32 8.15 -2.70 -5.99
C MET A 32 6.95 -2.03 -6.70
N LYS A 33 5.74 -2.22 -6.12
CA LYS A 33 4.49 -1.61 -6.59
C LYS A 33 4.03 -0.53 -5.61
N PHE A 34 3.41 0.53 -6.13
CA PHE A 34 2.81 1.56 -5.29
C PHE A 34 1.41 1.11 -4.87
N ILE A 35 1.24 0.80 -3.60
CA ILE A 35 0.00 0.22 -3.04
C ILE A 35 -0.32 1.01 -1.76
N ASP A 36 -1.56 1.51 -1.68
CA ASP A 36 -2.09 2.20 -0.49
C ASP A 36 -1.20 3.33 0.06
N GLY A 37 -0.53 4.08 -0.83
CA GLY A 37 0.27 5.24 -0.45
C GLY A 37 1.75 4.97 -0.17
N ASP A 38 2.23 3.72 -0.31
CA ASP A 38 3.65 3.40 -0.19
C ASP A 38 4.16 2.30 -1.15
N TRP A 39 5.47 2.04 -1.14
CA TRP A 39 6.10 1.03 -1.99
C TRP A 39 6.09 -0.32 -1.30
N ALA A 40 5.48 -1.32 -1.94
CA ALA A 40 5.39 -2.67 -1.42
C ALA A 40 5.81 -3.70 -2.47
N CYS A 41 6.60 -4.69 -2.06
CA CYS A 41 6.86 -5.87 -2.88
C CYS A 41 5.69 -6.84 -2.76
N VAL A 42 5.02 -7.12 -3.87
CA VAL A 42 3.84 -7.99 -3.93
C VAL A 42 4.18 -9.47 -3.82
N ASP A 43 5.37 -9.85 -4.29
CA ASP A 43 5.85 -11.24 -4.27
C ASP A 43 6.33 -11.62 -2.87
N CYS A 44 7.10 -10.75 -2.23
CA CYS A 44 7.54 -10.96 -0.85
C CYS A 44 6.46 -10.59 0.17
N ASN A 45 5.36 -9.93 -0.21
CA ASN A 45 4.38 -9.33 0.73
C ASN A 45 5.04 -8.49 1.85
N GLY A 46 6.16 -7.85 1.52
CA GLY A 46 6.99 -7.15 2.50
C GLY A 46 7.41 -8.02 3.68
N GLU A 47 7.58 -9.34 3.48
CA GLU A 47 7.83 -10.37 4.50
C GLU A 47 8.70 -9.78 5.59
N LEU A 48 8.02 -9.39 6.67
CA LEU A 48 8.63 -9.07 7.93
C LEU A 48 9.31 -10.37 8.34
N LEU A 49 10.57 -10.53 7.95
CA LEU A 49 11.47 -11.53 8.50
C LEU A 49 11.71 -11.13 9.97
N GLY A 50 10.66 -11.25 10.79
CA GLY A 50 10.80 -11.34 12.23
C GLY A 50 11.61 -12.59 12.52
N PRO A 51 12.37 -12.62 13.63
CA PRO A 51 13.17 -13.79 13.96
C PRO A 51 12.25 -15.00 14.01
N GLU A 52 12.52 -15.98 13.16
CA GLU A 52 11.87 -17.29 13.11
C GLU A 52 12.24 -18.12 14.35
N THR A 53 11.87 -17.65 15.54
CA THR A 53 11.93 -18.44 16.77
C THR A 53 10.84 -19.52 16.71
N GLY A 54 11.16 -20.60 16.01
CA GLY A 54 10.52 -21.91 16.17
C GLY A 54 10.97 -22.61 17.45
#